data_AF-A0A401GBD6-F1
#
_entry.id   AF-A0A401GBD6-F1
#
_cell.length_a   1.000
_cell.length_b   1.000
_cell.length_c   1.000
_cell.angle_alpha   90.00
_cell.angle_beta   90.00
_cell.angle_gamma   90.00
#
_symmetry.space_group_name_H-M   'P 1'
#
loop_
_entity.id
_entity.type
_entity.pdbx_description
1 polymer ?
#
loop_
_entity_poly.entity_id
_entity_poly.type
_entity_poly.pdbx_seq_one_letter_code
_entity_poly.pdbx_strand_id
1 'polypeptide(L)'
;MKDAAPSPVYYLHIVEEEAEEENPVPEPLYYSMEPEDDEDYLFAGIEKEVYGAYKCVDRKVKPVPGVFPEGARVHCAFPEDPLASLPLLTPHLPDFTPGMQLTQEQMEEMNIKPDGFLRPEEEKLFKHILRLNEAALAFEDTDRGMFREDYFSPYIIPIVLHKLWEFSNIPIPPGIKEKVIKLLKEKMAARVYEASQSLYRS
;
A
#
# COMPACT_ATOMS: atom_id res chain seq x y z
N MET A 1 30.20 -3.37 31.13
CA MET A 1 29.25 -2.47 30.43
C MET A 1 29.99 -1.95 29.22
N LYS A 2 29.56 -2.33 28.01
CA LYS A 2 30.21 -1.91 26.76
C LYS A 2 29.49 -0.66 26.27
N ASP A 3 30.26 0.41 26.07
CA ASP A 3 29.78 1.70 25.61
C ASP A 3 29.18 1.59 24.21
N ALA A 4 27.93 2.04 24.05
CA ALA A 4 27.27 2.12 22.76
C ALA A 4 27.69 3.43 22.06
N ALA A 5 28.30 3.32 20.89
CA ALA A 5 28.60 4.46 20.04
C ALA A 5 27.28 5.13 19.58
N PRO A 6 27.19 6.48 19.53
CA PRO A 6 25.99 7.15 19.05
C PRO A 6 25.79 6.95 17.54
N SER A 7 24.53 6.74 17.13
CA SER A 7 24.13 6.67 15.73
C SER A 7 24.58 7.90 14.93
N PRO A 8 25.03 7.73 13.67
CA PRO A 8 25.44 8.85 12.84
C PRO A 8 24.22 9.72 12.47
N VAL A 9 24.36 11.02 12.69
CA VAL A 9 23.43 12.05 12.20
C VAL A 9 23.83 12.38 10.76
N TYR A 10 22.94 12.13 9.81
CA TYR A 10 23.14 12.52 8.41
C TYR A 10 22.61 13.93 8.19
N TYR A 11 23.48 14.85 7.76
CA TYR A 11 23.08 16.18 7.28
C TYR A 11 22.93 16.15 5.76
N LEU A 12 21.78 16.61 5.26
CA LEU A 12 21.58 16.90 3.85
C LEU A 12 22.37 18.17 3.50
N HIS A 13 23.51 18.01 2.82
CA HIS A 13 24.18 19.10 2.13
C HIS A 13 23.41 19.40 0.84
N ILE A 14 22.70 20.52 0.82
CA ILE A 14 22.19 21.10 -0.43
C ILE A 14 23.38 21.80 -1.07
N VAL A 15 23.86 21.27 -2.19
CA VAL A 15 24.82 21.95 -3.06
C VAL A 15 24.01 22.91 -3.91
N GLU A 16 24.20 24.22 -3.71
CA GLU A 16 23.70 25.24 -4.62
C GLU A 16 24.56 25.19 -5.88
N GLU A 17 23.99 24.69 -6.96
CA GLU A 17 24.57 24.73 -8.30
C GLU A 17 24.31 26.13 -8.88
N GLU A 18 25.38 26.91 -9.08
CA GLU A 18 25.30 28.23 -9.71
C GLU A 18 24.80 28.09 -11.16
N ALA A 19 23.64 28.67 -11.45
CA ALA A 19 23.06 28.70 -12.78
C ALA A 19 23.73 29.77 -13.65
N GLU A 20 24.23 29.34 -14.81
CA GLU A 20 24.69 30.21 -15.89
C GLU A 20 23.56 31.13 -16.41
N GLU A 21 23.97 32.34 -16.78
CA GLU A 21 23.19 33.48 -17.21
C GLU A 21 22.54 33.27 -18.59
N GLU A 22 21.20 33.23 -18.68
CA GLU A 22 20.49 33.29 -19.96
C GLU A 22 19.19 34.13 -19.88
N ASN A 23 19.25 35.32 -20.51
CA ASN A 23 18.22 36.27 -20.97
C ASN A 23 17.03 36.68 -20.05
N PRO A 24 16.72 37.98 -19.93
CA PRO A 24 15.72 38.48 -18.99
C PRO A 24 14.29 38.08 -19.39
N VAL A 25 13.67 37.26 -18.54
CA VAL A 25 12.23 37.00 -18.54
C VAL A 25 11.49 38.32 -18.29
N PRO A 26 10.46 38.70 -19.08
CA PRO A 26 9.73 39.93 -18.82
C PRO A 26 9.10 39.88 -17.42
N GLU A 27 9.27 40.97 -16.66
CA GLU A 27 8.78 41.10 -15.30
C GLU A 27 7.30 40.68 -15.20
N PRO A 28 6.93 39.79 -14.26
CA PRO A 28 5.52 39.49 -14.05
C PRO A 28 4.83 40.77 -13.60
N LEU A 29 3.81 41.19 -14.34
CA LEU A 29 2.92 42.28 -13.93
C LEU A 29 2.27 41.88 -12.61
N TYR A 30 2.86 42.37 -11.52
CA TYR A 30 2.31 42.28 -10.18
C TYR A 30 1.02 43.09 -10.20
N TYR A 31 -0.12 42.40 -10.15
CA TYR A 31 -1.39 43.08 -9.90
C TYR A 31 -1.35 43.51 -8.43
N SER A 32 -1.02 44.77 -8.20
CA SER A 32 -1.10 45.42 -6.90
C SER A 32 -2.57 45.43 -6.46
N MET A 33 -3.02 44.39 -5.76
CA MET A 33 -4.17 44.52 -4.88
C MET A 33 -3.72 45.44 -3.74
N GLU A 34 -4.19 46.68 -3.75
CA GLU A 34 -4.09 47.56 -2.60
C GLU A 34 -4.69 46.84 -1.37
N PRO A 35 -4.07 46.96 -0.19
CA PRO A 35 -4.59 46.33 1.01
C PRO A 35 -5.86 47.09 1.41
N GLU A 36 -7.02 46.56 1.06
CA GLU A 36 -8.24 46.89 1.79
C GLU A 36 -8.10 46.25 3.17
N ASP A 37 -8.02 47.12 4.18
CA ASP A 37 -7.95 46.81 5.60
C ASP A 37 -9.12 45.90 6.02
N ASP A 38 -8.94 44.58 5.93
CA ASP A 38 -9.78 43.59 6.60
C ASP A 38 -8.89 42.46 7.15
N GLU A 39 -7.97 42.83 8.05
CA GLU A 39 -7.24 41.90 8.94
C GLU A 39 -8.18 41.29 10.00
N ASP A 40 -9.30 40.68 9.58
CA ASP A 40 -10.24 40.00 10.48
C ASP A 40 -10.79 38.69 9.88
N TYR A 41 -10.14 38.10 8.88
CA TYR A 41 -10.37 36.69 8.49
C TYR A 41 -9.60 35.72 9.38
N LEU A 42 -9.80 35.91 10.68
CA LEU A 42 -9.60 34.92 11.73
C LEU A 42 -10.44 33.68 11.39
N PHE A 43 -9.94 32.51 11.78
CA PHE A 43 -10.56 31.19 11.70
C PHE A 43 -11.96 31.09 12.37
N ALA A 44 -12.95 31.82 11.88
CA ALA A 44 -14.35 31.66 12.23
C ALA A 44 -14.94 30.53 11.37
N GLY A 45 -15.61 29.59 12.04
CA GLY A 45 -16.00 28.29 11.49
C GLY A 45 -16.54 28.35 10.07
N ILE A 46 -15.86 27.66 9.16
CA ILE A 46 -16.43 27.32 7.85
C ILE A 46 -17.58 26.35 8.13
N GLU A 47 -18.80 26.87 8.17
CA GLU A 47 -20.01 26.08 7.97
C GLU A 47 -19.85 25.35 6.63
N LYS A 48 -19.43 24.08 6.67
CA LYS A 48 -19.45 23.24 5.49
C LYS A 48 -20.91 22.91 5.21
N GLU A 49 -21.56 23.73 4.39
CA GLU A 49 -22.81 23.36 3.74
C GLU A 49 -22.54 22.12 2.88
N VAL A 50 -22.85 20.94 3.42
CA VAL A 50 -22.81 19.70 2.66
C VAL A 50 -24.08 19.66 1.82
N TYR A 51 -24.05 20.32 0.66
CA TYR A 51 -25.04 20.09 -0.36
C TYR A 51 -24.93 18.61 -0.78
N GLY A 52 -25.97 17.81 -0.51
CA GLY A 52 -26.07 16.42 -0.98
C GLY A 52 -26.08 16.29 -2.51
N ALA A 53 -25.98 17.40 -3.24
CA ALA A 53 -25.82 17.44 -4.68
C ALA A 53 -24.35 17.26 -5.05
N TYR A 54 -24.07 16.18 -5.79
CA TYR A 54 -22.77 15.95 -6.40
C TYR A 54 -22.41 17.10 -7.36
N LYS A 55 -21.12 17.50 -7.40
CA LYS A 55 -20.65 18.55 -8.34
C LYS A 55 -20.99 18.16 -9.78
N CYS A 56 -21.73 19.03 -10.48
CA CYS A 56 -22.05 18.87 -11.89
C CYS A 56 -20.77 18.75 -12.75
N VAL A 57 -20.86 18.04 -13.88
CA VAL A 57 -19.69 17.67 -14.71
C VAL A 57 -18.89 18.90 -15.19
N ASP A 58 -19.58 19.99 -15.49
CA ASP A 58 -19.04 21.29 -15.88
C ASP A 58 -18.24 21.98 -14.76
N ARG A 59 -18.58 21.73 -13.49
CA ARG A 59 -17.92 22.31 -12.29
C ARG A 59 -16.85 21.40 -11.69
N LYS A 60 -16.61 20.23 -12.28
CA LYS A 60 -15.54 19.33 -11.83
C LYS A 60 -14.19 19.85 -12.31
N VAL A 61 -13.26 19.99 -11.37
CA VAL A 61 -11.84 20.20 -11.68
C VAL A 61 -11.33 18.92 -12.34
N LYS A 62 -10.88 19.02 -13.59
CA LYS A 62 -10.24 17.91 -14.28
C LYS A 62 -8.77 17.87 -13.85
N PRO A 63 -8.23 16.70 -13.50
CA PRO A 63 -6.80 16.59 -13.26
C PRO A 63 -6.04 17.00 -14.53
N VAL A 64 -4.97 17.77 -14.35
CA VAL A 64 -4.09 18.14 -15.45
C VAL A 64 -3.25 16.91 -15.81
N PRO A 65 -3.26 16.43 -17.06
CA PRO A 65 -2.40 15.32 -17.46
C PRO A 65 -0.94 15.77 -17.39
N GLY A 66 -0.20 15.25 -16.39
CA GLY A 66 1.24 15.43 -16.25
C GLY A 66 2.01 14.24 -16.83
N VAL A 67 3.26 14.48 -17.24
CA VAL A 67 4.18 13.40 -17.61
C VAL A 67 4.62 12.68 -16.33
N PHE A 68 4.54 11.35 -16.32
CA PHE A 68 5.04 10.55 -15.20
C PHE A 68 6.57 10.60 -15.18
N PRO A 69 7.22 10.97 -14.06
CA PRO A 69 8.67 11.10 -14.03
C PRO A 69 9.34 9.72 -14.11
N GLU A 70 10.30 9.56 -15.02
CA GLU A 70 10.99 8.28 -15.25
C GLU A 70 11.71 7.77 -13.98
N GLY A 71 12.22 8.67 -13.14
CA GLY A 71 12.84 8.31 -11.86
C GLY A 71 11.90 7.71 -10.81
N ALA A 72 10.58 7.86 -10.98
CA ALA A 72 9.58 7.22 -10.11
C ALA A 72 9.06 5.89 -10.68
N ARG A 73 9.60 5.43 -11.82
CA ARG A 73 9.16 4.21 -12.49
C ARG A 73 9.55 2.99 -11.66
N VAL A 74 8.59 2.11 -11.44
CA VAL A 74 8.84 0.83 -10.79
C VAL A 74 9.52 -0.11 -11.78
N HIS A 75 10.66 -0.65 -11.38
CA HIS A 75 11.37 -1.69 -12.11
C HIS A 75 11.02 -3.05 -11.52
N CYS A 76 10.58 -3.96 -12.39
CA CYS A 76 10.36 -5.37 -12.05
C CYS A 76 11.53 -6.19 -12.58
N ALA A 77 12.19 -6.95 -11.70
CA ALA A 77 13.30 -7.83 -12.03
C ALA A 77 13.07 -9.23 -11.46
N PHE A 78 13.54 -10.25 -12.17
CA PHE A 78 13.54 -11.63 -11.70
C PHE A 78 14.99 -12.04 -11.49
N PRO A 79 15.54 -11.91 -10.27
CA PRO A 79 16.94 -12.24 -10.00
C PRO A 79 17.22 -13.73 -10.18
N GLU A 80 16.20 -14.57 -9.98
CA GLU A 80 16.25 -16.03 -10.06
C GLU A 80 15.05 -16.55 -10.87
N ASP A 81 15.17 -17.75 -11.45
CA ASP A 81 14.04 -18.40 -12.10
C ASP A 81 12.99 -18.81 -11.04
N PRO A 82 11.77 -18.23 -11.07
CA PRO A 82 10.74 -18.52 -10.07
C PRO A 82 10.26 -19.98 -10.11
N LEU A 83 10.52 -20.71 -11.20
CA LEU A 83 10.13 -22.11 -11.33
C LEU A 83 11.19 -23.08 -10.82
N ALA A 84 12.42 -22.62 -10.58
CA ALA A 84 13.53 -23.47 -10.15
C ALA A 84 13.32 -24.07 -8.75
N SER A 85 12.51 -23.43 -7.90
CA SER A 85 12.19 -23.91 -6.54
C SER A 85 10.98 -24.83 -6.48
N LEU A 86 10.35 -25.18 -7.61
CA LEU A 86 9.15 -26.01 -7.59
C LEU A 86 9.47 -27.44 -7.10
N PRO A 87 8.68 -27.98 -6.17
CA PRO A 87 8.88 -29.33 -5.68
C PRO A 87 8.56 -30.35 -6.78
N LEU A 88 9.40 -31.37 -6.91
CA LEU A 88 9.16 -32.47 -7.85
C LEU A 88 8.01 -33.34 -7.37
N LEU A 89 7.14 -33.72 -8.30
CA LEU A 89 6.05 -34.65 -8.02
C LEU A 89 6.55 -36.09 -8.00
N THR A 90 6.21 -36.82 -6.95
CA THR A 90 6.54 -38.25 -6.84
C THR A 90 5.49 -39.07 -7.59
N PRO A 91 5.88 -40.09 -8.40
CA PRO A 91 4.92 -40.93 -9.12
C PRO A 91 4.06 -41.80 -8.18
N HIS A 92 4.55 -42.07 -6.97
CA HIS A 92 3.80 -42.72 -5.91
C HIS A 92 3.18 -41.67 -4.96
N LEU A 93 1.87 -41.49 -5.06
CA LEU A 93 1.14 -40.49 -4.28
C LEU A 93 0.85 -41.02 -2.87
N PRO A 94 1.34 -40.35 -1.81
CA PRO A 94 0.92 -40.66 -0.45
C PRO A 94 -0.54 -40.26 -0.24
N ASP A 95 -1.19 -40.88 0.74
CA ASP A 95 -2.48 -40.39 1.22
C ASP A 95 -2.32 -39.02 1.88
N PHE A 96 -3.37 -38.20 1.85
CA PHE A 96 -3.34 -36.85 2.39
C PHE A 96 -3.09 -36.87 3.89
N THR A 97 -2.12 -36.07 4.33
CA THR A 97 -1.84 -35.80 5.74
C THR A 97 -2.00 -34.31 6.02
N PRO A 98 -2.68 -33.92 7.10
CA PRO A 98 -2.85 -32.51 7.44
C PRO A 98 -1.49 -31.84 7.67
N GLY A 99 -1.36 -30.63 7.14
CA GLY A 99 -0.16 -29.82 7.21
C GLY A 99 -0.16 -28.79 8.33
N MET A 100 0.79 -27.86 8.27
CA MET A 100 0.85 -26.76 9.23
C MET A 100 -0.25 -25.74 8.96
N GLN A 101 -0.49 -25.43 7.67
CA GLN A 101 -1.52 -24.48 7.25
C GLN A 101 -2.74 -25.19 6.68
N LEU A 102 -2.54 -26.25 5.91
CA LEU A 102 -3.61 -26.98 5.23
C LEU A 102 -4.18 -28.08 6.12
N THR A 103 -5.29 -27.79 6.80
CA THR A 103 -5.97 -28.76 7.69
C THR A 103 -6.92 -29.68 6.92
N GLN A 104 -7.36 -30.76 7.56
CA GLN A 104 -8.33 -31.67 6.97
C GLN A 104 -9.68 -30.99 6.73
N GLU A 105 -10.14 -30.15 7.67
CA GLU A 105 -11.41 -29.42 7.56
C GLU A 105 -11.43 -28.48 6.35
N GLN A 106 -10.35 -27.73 6.12
CA GLN A 106 -10.20 -26.86 4.95
C GLN A 106 -10.18 -27.65 3.64
N MET A 107 -9.55 -28.84 3.64
CA MET A 107 -9.52 -29.71 2.47
C MET A 107 -10.91 -30.26 2.13
N GLU A 108 -11.73 -30.55 3.14
CA GLU A 108 -13.12 -30.97 2.97
C GLU A 108 -14.00 -29.82 2.50
N GLU A 109 -13.80 -28.60 3.03
CA GLU A 109 -14.50 -27.38 2.61
C GLU A 109 -14.22 -27.02 1.14
N MET A 110 -12.98 -27.21 0.67
CA MET A 110 -12.60 -26.96 -0.72
C MET A 110 -13.32 -27.86 -1.73
N ASN A 111 -13.96 -28.95 -1.30
CA ASN A 111 -14.80 -29.85 -2.10
C ASN A 111 -14.27 -30.10 -3.52
N ILE A 112 -13.09 -30.72 -3.63
CA ILE A 112 -12.36 -30.92 -4.91
C ILE A 112 -13.14 -31.75 -5.95
N LYS A 113 -14.13 -32.54 -5.51
CA LYS A 113 -14.90 -33.43 -6.39
C LYS A 113 -16.42 -33.23 -6.20
N PRO A 114 -16.98 -32.08 -6.62
CA PRO A 114 -18.41 -31.86 -6.52
C PRO A 114 -19.19 -32.70 -7.53
N ASP A 115 -18.70 -32.77 -8.78
CA ASP A 115 -19.42 -33.38 -9.91
C ASP A 115 -18.94 -34.79 -10.27
N GLY A 116 -18.05 -35.37 -9.47
CA GLY A 116 -17.52 -36.70 -9.72
C GLY A 116 -16.54 -36.81 -10.91
N PHE A 117 -16.18 -35.69 -11.56
CA PHE A 117 -15.35 -35.64 -12.76
C PHE A 117 -13.93 -36.21 -12.56
N LEU A 118 -13.31 -35.89 -11.42
CA LEU A 118 -11.94 -36.33 -11.12
C LEU A 118 -11.90 -37.81 -10.70
N ARG A 119 -10.93 -38.54 -11.24
CA ARG A 119 -10.59 -39.91 -10.80
C ARG A 119 -10.03 -39.88 -9.38
N PRO A 120 -10.16 -40.97 -8.61
CA PRO A 120 -9.62 -41.00 -7.24
C PRO A 120 -8.09 -40.77 -7.22
N GLU A 121 -7.36 -41.19 -8.24
CA GLU A 121 -5.91 -40.91 -8.37
C GLU A 121 -5.63 -39.43 -8.64
N GLU A 122 -6.46 -38.77 -9.46
CA GLU A 122 -6.32 -37.34 -9.77
C GLU A 122 -6.65 -36.48 -8.54
N GLU A 123 -7.68 -36.87 -7.78
CA GLU A 123 -8.01 -36.21 -6.52
C GLU A 123 -6.85 -36.30 -5.51
N LYS A 124 -6.22 -37.47 -5.40
CA LYS A 124 -5.01 -37.65 -4.57
C LYS A 124 -3.85 -36.77 -5.07
N LEU A 125 -3.66 -36.66 -6.37
CA LEU A 125 -2.63 -35.80 -6.96
C LEU A 125 -2.85 -34.33 -6.61
N PHE A 126 -4.08 -33.84 -6.73
CA PHE A 126 -4.43 -32.46 -6.35
C PHE A 126 -4.16 -32.18 -4.87
N LYS A 127 -4.61 -33.08 -3.98
CA LYS A 127 -4.33 -32.97 -2.54
C LYS A 127 -2.84 -32.94 -2.25
N HIS A 128 -2.04 -33.73 -2.97
CA HIS A 128 -0.59 -33.75 -2.83
C HIS A 128 0.06 -32.45 -3.31
N ILE A 129 -0.35 -31.90 -4.45
CA ILE A 129 0.15 -30.61 -4.98
C ILE A 129 -0.15 -29.48 -3.99
N LEU A 130 -1.37 -29.41 -3.46
CA LEU A 130 -1.75 -28.40 -2.47
C LEU A 130 -0.93 -28.55 -1.19
N ARG A 131 -0.66 -29.79 -0.75
CA ARG A 131 0.16 -30.06 0.43
C ARG A 131 1.61 -29.61 0.25
N LEU A 132 2.19 -29.83 -0.92
CA LEU A 132 3.56 -29.40 -1.24
C LEU A 132 3.69 -27.88 -1.30
N ASN A 133 2.63 -27.20 -1.74
CA ASN A 133 2.59 -25.75 -1.88
C ASN A 133 1.74 -25.09 -0.79
N GLU A 134 1.67 -25.68 0.41
CA GLU A 134 0.77 -25.19 1.47
C GLU A 134 1.06 -23.73 1.83
N ALA A 135 2.33 -23.33 1.79
CA ALA A 135 2.79 -21.96 2.06
C ALA A 135 2.27 -20.89 1.08
N ALA A 136 1.75 -21.31 -0.08
CA ALA A 136 1.14 -20.39 -1.05
C ALA A 136 -0.36 -20.16 -0.79
N LEU A 137 -0.98 -20.96 0.07
CA LEU A 137 -2.39 -20.84 0.43
C LEU A 137 -2.53 -19.92 1.63
N ALA A 138 -3.45 -18.95 1.54
CA ALA A 138 -3.74 -18.05 2.64
C ALA A 138 -5.17 -18.31 3.14
N PHE A 139 -5.29 -18.80 4.38
CA PHE A 139 -6.57 -19.01 5.05
C PHE A 139 -6.87 -17.88 6.03
N GLU A 140 -5.83 -17.38 6.72
CA GLU A 140 -5.91 -16.22 7.59
C GLU A 140 -5.13 -15.02 7.01
N ASP A 141 -5.44 -13.81 7.49
CA ASP A 141 -4.73 -12.58 7.10
C ASP A 141 -3.22 -12.64 7.42
N THR A 142 -2.82 -13.47 8.39
CA THR A 142 -1.42 -13.71 8.78
C THR A 142 -0.68 -14.63 7.81
N ASP A 143 -1.38 -15.49 7.08
CA ASP A 143 -0.78 -16.36 6.06
C ASP A 143 -0.46 -15.60 4.77
N ARG A 144 -0.95 -14.35 4.65
CA ARG A 144 -0.70 -13.51 3.50
C ARG A 144 0.80 -13.24 3.34
N GLY A 145 1.37 -13.75 2.25
CA GLY A 145 2.73 -13.42 1.84
C GLY A 145 2.89 -11.97 1.40
N MET A 146 4.13 -11.46 1.51
CA MET A 146 4.57 -10.23 0.86
C MET A 146 5.44 -10.58 -0.35
N PHE A 147 5.46 -9.70 -1.35
CA PHE A 147 6.41 -9.84 -2.44
C PHE A 147 7.84 -9.68 -1.91
N ARG A 148 8.78 -10.41 -2.50
CA ARG A 148 10.22 -10.21 -2.24
C ARG A 148 10.60 -8.78 -2.65
N GLU A 149 11.36 -8.09 -1.81
CA GLU A 149 11.84 -6.73 -2.08
C GLU A 149 12.77 -6.69 -3.31
N ASP A 150 13.48 -7.78 -3.61
CA ASP A 150 14.38 -7.88 -4.76
C ASP A 150 13.65 -7.83 -6.12
N TYR A 151 12.34 -8.11 -6.14
CA TYR A 151 11.57 -8.21 -7.39
C TYR A 151 11.14 -6.85 -7.91
N PHE A 152 10.86 -5.91 -7.00
CA PHE A 152 10.29 -4.61 -7.34
C PHE A 152 11.08 -3.51 -6.67
N SER A 153 11.53 -2.52 -7.43
CA SER A 153 12.05 -1.30 -6.83
C SER A 153 10.98 -0.62 -5.95
N PRO A 154 11.37 0.06 -4.86
CA PRO A 154 10.42 0.80 -4.02
C PRO A 154 9.53 1.72 -4.86
N TYR A 155 8.23 1.72 -4.55
CA TYR A 155 7.28 2.59 -5.24
C TYR A 155 7.46 4.03 -4.78
N ILE A 156 7.76 4.93 -5.71
CA ILE A 156 7.87 6.37 -5.44
C ILE A 156 6.59 7.03 -5.93
N ILE A 157 5.87 7.70 -5.04
CA ILE A 157 4.70 8.51 -5.41
C ILE A 157 5.21 9.87 -5.90
N PRO A 158 5.09 10.20 -7.20
CA PRO A 158 5.50 11.52 -7.68
C PRO A 158 4.56 12.57 -7.10
N ILE A 159 5.15 13.55 -6.42
CA ILE A 159 4.40 14.64 -5.80
C ILE A 159 4.51 15.90 -6.66
N VAL A 160 3.39 16.62 -6.78
CA VAL A 160 3.40 18.03 -7.21
C VAL A 160 3.51 18.88 -5.95
N LEU A 161 4.11 20.07 -6.03
CA LEU A 161 4.17 20.97 -4.88
C LEU A 161 2.75 21.27 -4.38
N HIS A 162 2.45 20.89 -3.15
CA HIS A 162 1.14 21.09 -2.54
C HIS A 162 1.27 21.32 -1.04
N LYS A 163 0.23 21.92 -0.45
CA LYS A 163 0.10 22.01 1.00
C LYS A 163 -0.26 20.63 1.55
N LEU A 164 0.42 20.23 2.61
CA LEU A 164 0.21 18.94 3.27
C LEU A 164 -1.25 18.81 3.71
N TRP A 165 -1.81 17.63 3.47
CA TRP A 165 -3.21 17.33 3.73
C TRP A 165 -3.39 16.91 5.19
N GLU A 166 -3.93 17.81 6.02
CA GLU A 166 -4.26 17.55 7.42
C GLU A 166 -5.77 17.72 7.66
N PHE A 167 -6.44 16.62 7.99
CA PHE A 167 -7.84 16.59 8.40
C PHE A 167 -7.99 15.93 9.75
N SER A 168 -8.95 16.42 10.53
CA SER A 168 -9.36 15.79 11.79
C SER A 168 -10.01 14.44 11.52
N ASN A 169 -9.61 13.41 12.27
CA ASN A 169 -10.16 12.07 12.11
C ASN A 169 -11.67 12.07 12.41
N ILE A 170 -12.43 11.35 11.59
CA ILE A 170 -13.85 11.14 11.79
C ILE A 170 -14.06 10.29 13.06
N PRO A 171 -14.92 10.73 14.01
CA PRO A 171 -15.15 9.98 15.24
C PRO A 171 -15.79 8.62 14.94
N ILE A 172 -15.20 7.56 15.50
CA ILE A 172 -15.72 6.20 15.32
C ILE A 172 -16.95 6.01 16.23
N PRO A 173 -18.11 5.60 15.68
CA PRO A 173 -19.28 5.30 16.48
C PRO A 173 -19.00 4.23 17.55
N PRO A 174 -19.55 4.37 18.77
CA PRO A 174 -19.22 3.49 19.89
C PRO A 174 -19.56 2.02 19.61
N GLY A 175 -20.65 1.74 18.90
CA GLY A 175 -21.10 0.37 18.60
C GLY A 175 -20.18 -0.43 17.66
N ILE A 176 -19.30 0.23 16.90
CA ILE A 176 -18.33 -0.45 16.01
C ILE A 176 -16.88 -0.32 16.48
N LYS A 177 -16.63 0.45 17.53
CA LYS A 177 -15.28 0.79 18.00
C LYS A 177 -14.43 -0.44 18.28
N GLU A 178 -14.98 -1.43 18.99
CA GLU A 178 -14.25 -2.67 19.32
C GLU A 178 -13.88 -3.48 18.09
N LYS A 179 -14.79 -3.56 17.11
CA LYS A 179 -14.55 -4.26 15.83
C LYS A 179 -13.42 -3.59 15.04
N VAL A 180 -13.43 -2.25 14.98
CA VAL A 180 -12.36 -1.49 14.31
C VAL A 180 -11.02 -1.68 15.01
N ILE A 181 -10.99 -1.65 16.35
CA ILE A 181 -9.75 -1.91 17.11
C ILE A 181 -9.23 -3.32 16.85
N LYS A 182 -10.10 -4.33 16.83
CA LYS A 182 -9.73 -5.72 16.52
C LYS A 182 -9.11 -5.80 15.12
N LEU A 183 -9.77 -5.22 14.12
CA LEU A 183 -9.29 -5.21 12.74
C LEU A 183 -7.95 -4.47 12.60
N LEU A 184 -7.76 -3.33 13.25
CA LEU A 184 -6.49 -2.61 13.22
C LEU A 184 -5.35 -3.44 13.82
N LYS A 185 -5.59 -4.13 14.93
CA LYS A 185 -4.61 -5.04 15.54
C LYS A 185 -4.25 -6.21 14.63
N GLU A 186 -5.23 -6.81 13.96
CA GLU A 186 -5.01 -7.87 12.98
C GLU A 186 -4.15 -7.39 11.81
N LYS A 187 -4.42 -6.19 11.27
CA LYS A 187 -3.62 -5.60 10.19
C LYS A 187 -2.19 -5.23 10.62
N MET A 188 -2.00 -4.80 11.87
CA MET A 188 -0.66 -4.58 12.44
C MET A 188 0.08 -5.91 12.64
N ALA A 189 -0.60 -6.96 13.12
CA ALA A 189 -0.01 -8.29 13.26
C ALA A 189 0.42 -8.88 11.90
N ALA A 190 -0.38 -8.65 10.86
CA ALA A 190 -0.06 -9.00 9.48
C ALA A 190 0.99 -8.08 8.82
N ARG A 191 1.57 -7.11 9.56
CA ARG A 191 2.56 -6.11 9.06
C ARG A 191 2.10 -5.27 7.86
N VAL A 192 0.78 -5.16 7.66
CA VAL A 192 0.22 -4.28 6.62
C VAL A 192 0.23 -2.82 7.10
N TYR A 193 0.06 -2.61 8.40
CA TYR A 193 0.11 -1.29 9.02
C TYR A 193 1.29 -1.16 9.98
N GLU A 194 1.94 0.00 9.90
CA GLU A 194 3.06 0.37 10.75
C GLU A 194 2.79 1.72 11.42
N ALA A 195 3.36 1.91 12.60
CA ALA A 195 3.31 3.20 13.27
C ALA A 195 4.22 4.19 12.53
N SER A 196 3.69 5.36 12.20
CA SER A 196 4.44 6.41 11.50
C SER A 196 4.19 7.78 12.14
N GLN A 197 5.15 8.69 11.96
CA GLN A 197 5.00 10.10 12.26
C GLN A 197 4.99 10.85 10.93
N SER A 198 3.78 11.20 10.47
CA SER A 198 3.53 11.76 9.15
C SER A 198 2.81 13.09 9.27
N LEU A 199 3.16 14.03 8.40
CA LEU A 199 2.45 15.31 8.29
C LEU A 199 1.13 15.18 7.50
N TYR A 200 0.92 14.05 6.81
CA TYR A 200 -0.35 13.72 6.19
C TYR A 200 -1.27 13.04 7.21
N ARG A 201 -2.50 13.53 7.31
CA ARG A 201 -3.53 12.99 8.22
C ARG A 201 -4.92 13.15 7.60
N SER A 202 -5.72 12.09 7.63
CA SER A 202 -7.11 12.07 7.16
C SER A 202 -8.05 11.40 8.15
#